data_AF-A0A3D4D7Z4-F1
#
_entry.id   AF-A0A3D4D7Z4-F1
#
_cell.length_a   1.000
_cell.length_b   1.000
_cell.length_c   1.000
_cell.angle_alpha   90.00
_cell.angle_beta   90.00
_cell.angle_gamma   90.00
#
_symmetry.space_group_name_H-M   'P 1'
#
loop_
_entity.id
_entity.type
_entity.pdbx_description
1 polymer ?
#
loop_
_entity_poly.entity_id
_entity_poly.type
_entity_poly.pdbx_seq_one_letter_code
_entity_poly.pdbx_strand_id
1 'polypeptide(L)'
;MDEKFNRMPVSVIHLDKDGTVIDVEDYNLDKIEPNLWALKGLAAALLPVIREFYTHEENIRVFDAWMKERENNPQKHSKRK
;
A
#
# COMPACT_ATOMS: atom_id res chain seq x y z
N MET A 1 1.73 -2.39 -6.00
CA MET A 1 2.00 -1.06 -6.57
C MET A 1 3.27 -1.14 -7.39
N ASP A 2 3.25 -0.52 -8.57
CA ASP A 2 4.40 -0.37 -9.46
C ASP A 2 5.50 0.46 -8.77
N GLU A 3 6.77 0.06 -8.89
CA GLU A 3 7.91 0.78 -8.28
C GLU A 3 8.03 2.21 -8.80
N LYS A 4 7.50 2.46 -10.00
CA LYS A 4 7.47 3.76 -10.64
C LYS A 4 6.70 4.83 -9.83
N PHE A 5 5.75 4.43 -8.98
CA PHE A 5 4.95 5.34 -8.16
C PHE A 5 5.44 5.48 -6.72
N ASN A 6 6.41 4.66 -6.30
CA ASN A 6 7.03 4.83 -4.99
C ASN A 6 7.87 6.12 -5.03
N ARG A 7 7.59 7.05 -4.10
CA ARG A 7 8.34 8.31 -3.91
C ARG A 7 8.18 9.37 -5.00
N MET A 8 7.21 9.22 -5.90
CA MET A 8 6.85 10.35 -6.76
C MET A 8 6.12 11.39 -5.91
N PRO A 9 6.55 12.66 -5.90
CA PRO A 9 5.80 13.71 -5.23
C PRO A 9 4.41 13.78 -5.86
N VAL A 10 3.38 13.77 -5.02
CA VAL A 10 1.99 13.93 -5.45
C VAL A 10 1.57 15.34 -5.10
N SER A 11 1.08 16.07 -6.10
CA SER A 11 0.46 17.38 -5.88
C SER A 11 -1.05 17.25 -5.92
N VAL A 12 -1.74 17.80 -4.93
CA VAL A 12 -3.18 18.04 -4.99
C VAL A 12 -3.37 19.46 -5.48
N ILE A 13 -3.97 19.63 -6.66
CA ILE A 13 -4.24 20.95 -7.26
C ILE A 13 -5.72 21.27 -7.06
N HIS A 14 -5.99 22.32 -6.29
CA HIS A 14 -7.33 22.84 -6.08
C HIS A 14 -7.67 23.83 -7.18
N LEU A 15 -8.73 23.53 -7.93
CA LEU A 15 -9.26 24.38 -9.00
C LEU A 15 -10.58 25.01 -8.56
N ASP A 16 -10.76 26.30 -8.84
CA ASP A 16 -12.08 26.93 -8.80
C ASP A 16 -12.93 26.50 -10.00
N LYS A 17 -14.22 26.83 -9.98
CA LYS A 17 -15.22 26.44 -10.99
C LYS A 17 -14.86 26.89 -12.41
N ASP A 18 -14.08 27.95 -12.55
CA ASP A 18 -13.60 28.48 -13.83
C ASP A 18 -12.28 27.85 -14.30
N GLY A 19 -11.75 26.89 -13.55
CA GLY A 19 -10.48 26.22 -13.82
C GLY A 19 -9.25 26.99 -13.31
N THR A 20 -9.44 28.11 -12.61
CA THR A 20 -8.34 28.83 -11.98
C THR A 20 -7.75 28.00 -10.84
N VAL A 21 -6.42 27.84 -10.82
CA VAL A 21 -5.72 27.21 -9.69
C VAL A 21 -5.79 28.14 -8.49
N ILE A 22 -6.46 27.70 -7.43
CA ILE A 22 -6.62 28.46 -6.18
C ILE A 22 -5.62 28.02 -5.10
N ASP A 23 -5.15 26.78 -5.16
CA ASP A 23 -4.20 26.23 -4.20
C ASP A 23 -3.50 24.99 -4.76
N VAL A 24 -2.30 24.71 -4.26
CA VAL A 24 -1.48 23.54 -4.63
C VAL A 24 -0.81 22.99 -3.38
N GLU A 25 -1.10 21.73 -3.06
CA GLU A 25 -0.48 21.02 -1.94
C GLU A 25 0.49 19.96 -2.48
N ASP A 26 1.79 20.11 -2.20
CA ASP A 26 2.82 19.17 -2.61
C ASP A 26 3.16 18.17 -1.50
N TYR A 27 2.90 16.89 -1.75
CA TYR A 27 3.21 15.80 -0.84
C TYR A 27 4.38 14.98 -1.37
N ASN A 28 5.53 15.10 -0.72
CA ASN A 28 6.58 14.11 -0.88
C ASN A 28 6.18 12.87 -0.06
N LEU A 29 5.70 11.82 -0.74
CA LEU A 29 5.25 10.56 -0.14
C LEU A 29 6.36 9.80 0.62
N ASP A 30 7.59 10.32 0.64
CA ASP A 30 8.73 9.78 1.37
C ASP A 30 8.51 9.64 2.89
N LYS A 31 7.59 10.40 3.50
CA LYS A 31 7.37 10.43 4.96
C LYS A 31 5.90 10.54 5.38
N ILE A 32 4.98 9.92 4.63
CA ILE A 32 3.59 9.83 5.10
C ILE A 32 3.49 8.68 6.10
N GLU A 33 3.41 9.04 7.38
CA GLU A 33 2.91 8.16 8.42
C GLU A 33 1.40 8.41 8.55
N PRO A 34 0.54 7.46 8.13
CA PRO A 34 -0.89 7.64 8.27
C PRO A 34 -1.23 7.77 9.76
N ASN A 35 -2.16 8.68 10.09
CA ASN A 35 -2.59 8.83 11.47
C ASN A 35 -3.16 7.51 12.01
N LEU A 36 -3.06 7.31 13.33
CA LEU A 36 -3.47 6.05 13.97
C LEU A 36 -4.95 5.69 13.69
N TRP A 37 -5.81 6.69 13.54
CA TRP A 37 -7.22 6.50 13.20
C TRP A 37 -7.40 5.89 11.80
N ALA A 38 -6.69 6.41 10.80
CA ALA A 38 -6.72 5.91 9.42
C ALA A 38 -6.16 4.49 9.34
N LEU A 39 -5.08 4.20 10.07
CA LEU A 39 -4.54 2.84 10.19
C LEU A 39 -5.56 1.88 10.80
N LYS A 40 -6.24 2.29 11.88
CA LYS A 40 -7.31 1.48 12.50
C LYS A 40 -8.49 1.27 11.56
N GLY A 41 -8.90 2.31 10.82
CA GLY A 41 -9.96 2.21 9.82
C GLY A 41 -9.62 1.22 8.71
N LEU A 42 -8.40 1.31 8.17
CA LEU A 42 -7.91 0.39 7.16
C LEU A 42 -7.85 -1.06 7.68
N ALA A 43 -7.30 -1.26 8.88
CA ALA A 43 -7.24 -2.59 9.50
C ALA A 43 -8.64 -3.18 9.70
N ALA A 44 -9.60 -2.38 10.17
CA ALA A 44 -10.99 -2.81 10.35
C ALA A 44 -11.65 -3.17 9.02
N ALA A 45 -11.40 -2.40 7.95
CA ALA A 45 -11.93 -2.66 6.62
C ALA A 45 -11.37 -3.96 6.00
N LEU A 46 -10.11 -4.28 6.26
CA LEU A 46 -9.46 -5.50 5.73
C LEU A 46 -9.76 -6.76 6.54
N LEU A 47 -10.09 -6.62 7.83
CA LEU A 47 -10.25 -7.75 8.75
C LEU A 47 -11.23 -8.84 8.28
N PRO A 48 -12.41 -8.52 7.69
CA PRO A 48 -13.32 -9.55 7.19
C PRO A 48 -12.71 -10.40 6.09
N VAL A 49 -12.06 -9.75 5.11
CA VAL A 49 -11.41 -10.44 3.97
C VAL A 49 -10.25 -11.29 4.45
N ILE A 50 -9.45 -10.79 5.41
CA ILE A 50 -8.38 -11.58 6.02
C ILE A 50 -8.94 -12.81 6.73
N ARG A 51 -10.03 -12.68 7.48
CA ARG A 51 -10.66 -13.83 8.16
C ARG A 51 -11.14 -14.87 7.17
N GLU A 52 -11.83 -14.47 6.12
CA GLU A 52 -12.28 -15.35 5.05
C GLU A 52 -11.11 -16.04 4.33
N PHE A 53 -9.99 -15.34 4.12
CA PHE A 53 -8.80 -15.94 3.52
C PHE A 53 -8.35 -17.19 4.30
N TYR A 54 -8.31 -17.11 5.63
CA TYR A 54 -7.87 -18.20 6.51
C TYR A 54 -8.94 -19.28 6.77
N THR A 55 -10.17 -19.14 6.28
CA THR A 55 -11.14 -20.26 6.33
C THR A 55 -10.89 -21.28 5.23
N HIS A 56 -10.07 -20.95 4.23
CA HIS A 56 -9.80 -21.81 3.08
C HIS A 56 -8.41 -22.45 3.20
N GLU A 57 -8.35 -23.77 3.34
CA GLU A 57 -7.08 -24.51 3.52
C GLU A 57 -6.11 -24.33 2.34
N GLU A 58 -6.63 -24.21 1.11
CA GLU A 58 -5.80 -23.97 -0.08
C GLU A 58 -5.03 -22.65 0.03
N ASN A 59 -5.70 -21.59 0.47
CA ASN A 59 -5.10 -20.26 0.65
C ASN A 59 -3.94 -20.32 1.64
N ILE A 60 -4.12 -21.04 2.75
CA ILE A 60 -3.08 -21.26 3.76
C ILE A 60 -1.90 -22.01 3.14
N ARG A 61 -2.16 -23.11 2.42
CA ARG A 61 -1.11 -23.93 1.79
C ARG A 61 -0.29 -23.13 0.77
N VAL A 62 -0.95 -22.35 -0.08
CA VAL A 62 -0.29 -21.52 -1.10
C VAL A 62 0.52 -20.41 -0.42
N PHE A 63 -0.03 -19.78 0.61
CA PHE A 63 0.65 -18.75 1.40
C PHE A 63 1.91 -19.29 2.09
N ASP A 64 1.83 -20.45 2.75
CA ASP A 64 2.97 -21.06 3.43
C ASP A 64 4.09 -21.46 2.46
N ALA A 65 3.72 -21.98 1.28
CA ALA A 65 4.68 -22.30 0.23
C ALA A 65 5.39 -21.04 -0.28
N TRP A 66 4.62 -19.96 -0.50
CA TRP A 66 5.16 -18.66 -0.91
C TRP A 66 6.08 -18.05 0.16
N MET A 67 5.71 -18.13 1.44
CA MET A 67 6.54 -17.64 2.55
C MET A 67 7.88 -18.39 2.62
N LYS A 68 7.86 -19.72 2.49
CA LYS A 68 9.08 -20.53 2.44
C LYS A 68 9.96 -20.19 1.24
N GLU A 69 9.39 -19.94 0.05
CA GLU A 69 10.18 -19.51 -1.11
C GLU A 69 10.88 -18.18 -0.85
N ARG A 70 10.16 -17.22 -0.24
CA ARG A 70 10.69 -15.90 0.08
C ARG A 70 11.84 -15.96 1.08
N GLU A 71 11.71 -16.76 2.15
CA GLU A 71 12.76 -16.94 3.16
C GLU A 71 14.01 -17.61 2.58
N ASN A 72 13.83 -18.57 1.68
CA ASN A 72 14.94 -19.29 1.04
C ASN A 72 15.62 -18.49 -0.08
N ASN A 73 15.06 -17.36 -0.51
CA ASN A 73 15.67 -16.50 -1.53
C ASN A 73 15.49 -15.00 -1.25
N PRO A 74 16.16 -14.46 -0.21
CA PRO A 74 16.07 -13.04 0.14
C PRO A 74 16.59 -12.12 -0.98
N GLN A 75 17.49 -12.61 -1.84
CA GLN A 75 18.10 -11.84 -2.92
C GLN A 75 17.20 -11.67 -4.16
N LYS A 76 16.28 -12.62 -4.45
CA LYS A 76 15.27 -12.45 -5.51
C LYS A 76 14.33 -11.27 -5.25
N HIS A 77 14.08 -10.96 -3.98
CA HIS A 77 13.19 -9.85 -3.58
C HIS A 77 13.94 -8.60 -3.11
N SER A 78 15.26 -8.68 -2.90
CA SER A 78 16.13 -7.55 -2.56
C SER A 78 16.69 -6.80 -3.78
N LYS A 79 16.47 -7.27 -5.01
CA LYS A 79 16.77 -6.48 -6.23
C LYS A 79 15.64 -5.50 -6.53
N ARG A 80 15.43 -4.58 -5.60
CA ARG A 80 14.72 -3.32 -5.79
C ARG A 80 15.72 -2.22 -5.42
N LYS A 81 16.59 -1.92 -6.39
CA LYS A 81 17.60 -0.86 -6.31
C LYS A 81 16.94 0.46 -6.66
#